data_AF-A0A891LXB9-F1
#
_entry.id   AF-A0A891LXB9-F1
#
_cell.length_a   1.000
_cell.length_b   1.000
_cell.length_c   1.000
_cell.angle_alpha   90.00
_cell.angle_beta   90.00
_cell.angle_gamma   90.00
#
_symmetry.space_group_name_H-M   'P 1'
#
loop_
_entity.id
_entity.type
_entity.pdbx_description
1 polymer ?
#
loop_
_entity_poly.entity_id
_entity_poly.type
_entity_poly.pdbx_seq_one_letter_code
_entity_poly.pdbx_strand_id
1 'polypeptide(L)' 'DFWLDWKDRQWWPIVTPVTTITFCAALQYYNWVNYRQPFGATLCILALGFGKWVAVYTSWYWWSN' A
#
# COMPACT_ATOMS: atom_id res chain seq x y z
N ASP A 1 -2.78 9.19 2.44
CA ASP A 1 -1.82 9.20 1.30
C ASP A 1 -2.33 9.92 0.05
N PHE A 2 -3.57 10.43 0.04
CA PHE A 2 -4.17 11.07 -1.13
C PHE A 2 -3.49 12.39 -1.52
N TRP A 3 -3.23 13.25 -0.54
CA TRP A 3 -2.77 14.62 -0.77
C TRP A 3 -1.26 14.75 -0.67
N LEU A 4 -0.68 15.65 -1.47
CA LEU A 4 0.76 15.86 -1.54
C LEU A 4 1.26 16.81 -0.45
N ASP A 5 0.46 17.81 -0.11
CA ASP A 5 0.67 18.77 0.99
C ASP A 5 0.55 18.15 2.38
N TRP A 6 -0.07 16.96 2.50
CA TRP A 6 -0.17 16.21 3.76
C TRP A 6 1.02 15.27 4.02
N LYS A 7 1.98 15.19 3.08
CA LYS A 7 3.19 14.35 3.24
C LYS A 7 4.26 15.09 4.02
N ASP A 8 3.97 15.35 5.29
CA ASP A 8 4.84 16.04 6.22
C ASP A 8 5.95 15.13 6.77
N ARG A 9 6.88 15.70 7.54
CA ARG A 9 8.01 14.95 8.12
C ARG A 9 7.69 14.27 9.45
N GLN A 10 6.58 14.60 10.10
CA GLN A 10 6.24 14.06 11.42
C GLN A 10 5.25 12.92 11.30
N TRP A 11 4.09 13.15 10.69
CA TRP A 11 2.99 12.20 10.72
C TRP A 11 3.05 11.19 9.58
N TRP A 12 3.29 11.65 8.35
CA TRP A 12 3.31 10.77 7.19
C TRP A 12 4.31 9.60 7.29
N PRO A 13 5.58 9.79 7.71
CA PRO A 13 6.54 8.69 7.85
C PRO A 13 6.31 7.80 9.08
N ILE A 14 5.39 8.14 9.99
CA ILE A 14 5.04 7.30 11.14
C ILE A 14 3.79 6.49 10.83
N VAL A 15 2.70 7.18 10.46
CA VAL A 15 1.39 6.56 10.28
C VAL A 15 1.41 5.58 9.12
N THR A 16 1.95 5.99 7.98
CA THR A 16 1.92 5.20 6.74
C THR A 16 2.63 3.84 6.90
N PRO A 17 3.89 3.73 7.36
CA PRO A 17 4.53 2.42 7.50
C PRO A 17 3.88 1.54 8.57
N VAL A 18 3.44 2.12 9.70
CA VAL A 18 2.79 1.37 10.80
C VAL A 18 1.48 0.74 10.33
N THR A 19 0.69 1.42 9.51
CA THR A 19 -0.53 0.82 8.97
C THR A 19 -0.22 -0.21 7.89
N THR A 20 0.77 0.05 7.02
CA THR A 20 1.02 -0.78 5.82
C THR A 20 1.67 -2.12 6.16
N ILE A 21 2.45 -2.22 7.25
CA ILE A 21 3.13 -3.46 7.63
C ILE A 21 2.17 -4.59 8.03
N THR A 22 0.97 -4.26 8.51
CA THR A 22 -0.01 -5.22 9.01
C THR A 22 -0.39 -6.26 7.95
N PHE A 23 -0.76 -5.82 6.75
CA PHE A 23 -1.12 -6.69 5.64
C PHE A 23 0.09 -7.39 5.02
N CYS A 24 1.24 -6.72 4.97
CA CYS A 24 2.48 -7.33 4.49
C CYS A 24 2.88 -8.52 5.37
N ALA A 25 2.78 -8.39 6.69
CA ALA A 25 3.07 -9.46 7.64
C ALA A 25 2.07 -10.62 7.53
N ALA A 26 0.77 -10.32 7.41
CA ALA A 26 -0.27 -11.35 7.29
C ALA A 26 -0.10 -12.20 6.02
N LEU A 27 0.13 -11.57 4.87
CA LEU A 27 0.35 -12.29 3.60
C LEU A 27 1.69 -13.00 3.57
N GLN A 28 2.73 -12.41 4.17
CA GLN A 28 4.03 -13.07 4.28
C GLN A 28 3.92 -14.35 5.13
N TYR A 29 3.18 -14.31 6.24
CA TYR A 29 2.94 -15.50 7.07
C TYR A 29 2.22 -16.59 6.27
N TYR A 30 1.13 -16.25 5.58
CA TYR A 30 0.37 -17.21 4.79
C TYR A 30 1.21 -17.83 3.65
N ASN A 31 1.90 -17.01 2.85
CA ASN A 31 2.71 -17.49 1.73
C ASN A 31 3.91 -18.32 2.19
N TRP A 32 4.54 -17.93 3.31
CA TRP A 32 5.69 -18.64 3.84
C TRP A 32 5.31 -19.99 4.42
N VAL A 33 4.27 -20.04 5.26
CA VAL A 33 3.88 -21.27 5.96
C VAL A 33 3.36 -22.32 4.98
N ASN A 34 2.51 -21.93 4.01
CA ASN A 34 1.85 -22.87 3.12
C ASN A 34 2.67 -23.22 1.88
N TYR A 35 3.37 -22.23 1.30
CA TYR A 35 4.00 -22.38 -0.02
C TYR A 35 5.51 -22.11 -0.01
N ARG A 36 6.09 -21.71 1.13
CA ARG A 36 7.51 -21.33 1.27
C ARG A 36 7.96 -20.24 0.29
N GLN A 37 7.02 -19.43 -0.17
CA GLN A 37 7.26 -18.37 -1.14
C GLN A 37 7.66 -17.06 -0.42
N PRO A 38 8.82 -16.46 -0.73
CA PRO A 38 9.34 -15.30 0.01
C PRO A 38 8.77 -13.94 -0.43
N PHE A 39 7.69 -13.90 -1.22
CA PHE A 39 7.18 -12.68 -1.87
C PHE A 39 5.79 -12.23 -1.40
N GLY A 40 5.34 -12.65 -0.21
CA GLY A 40 4.03 -12.24 0.32
C GLY A 40 3.90 -10.73 0.56
N ALA A 41 4.95 -10.11 1.10
CA ALA A 41 4.98 -8.66 1.31
C ALA A 41 4.98 -7.86 0.00
N THR A 42 5.72 -8.32 -1.02
CA THR A 42 5.81 -7.61 -2.32
C THR A 42 4.49 -7.68 -3.07
N LEU A 43 3.77 -8.79 -3.03
CA LEU A 43 2.41 -8.89 -3.58
C LEU A 43 1.46 -7.87 -2.93
N CYS A 44 1.54 -7.72 -1.62
CA CYS A 44 0.69 -6.78 -0.88
C CYS A 44 0.93 -5.33 -1.32
N ILE A 45 2.20 -4.89 -1.40
CA ILE A 45 2.53 -3.52 -1.82
C ILE A 45 2.22 -3.29 -3.30
N LEU A 46 2.41 -4.30 -4.16
CA LEU A 46 2.04 -4.20 -5.58
C LEU A 46 0.53 -4.01 -5.75
N ALA A 47 -0.28 -4.77 -5.02
CA ALA A 47 -1.74 -4.63 -5.06
C ALA A 47 -2.19 -3.25 -4.56
N LEU A 48 -1.62 -2.78 -3.44
CA LEU A 48 -1.91 -1.44 -2.91
C LEU A 48 -1.51 -0.34 -3.89
N GLY A 49 -0.29 -0.40 -4.42
CA GLY A 49 0.23 0.58 -5.37
C GLY A 49 -0.61 0.63 -6.64
N PHE A 50 -0.94 -0.53 -7.22
CA PHE A 50 -1.79 -0.62 -8.40
C PHE A 50 -3.19 -0.07 -8.14
N GLY A 51 -3.86 -0.52 -7.08
CA GLY A 51 -5.20 -0.05 -6.74
C GLY A 51 -5.25 1.46 -6.49
N LYS A 52 -4.24 1.99 -5.80
CA LYS A 52 -4.10 3.44 -5.59
C LYS A 52 -3.94 4.19 -6.91
N TRP A 53 -3.05 3.73 -7.80
CA TRP A 53 -2.84 4.37 -9.10
C TRP A 53 -4.10 4.39 -9.96
N VAL A 54 -4.83 3.28 -9.99
CA VAL A 54 -6.12 3.19 -10.70
C VAL A 54 -7.08 4.23 -10.14
N ALA A 55 -7.26 4.31 -8.81
CA ALA A 55 -8.15 5.27 -8.19
C ALA A 55 -7.75 6.72 -8.48
N VAL A 56 -6.46 7.06 -8.37
CA VAL A 56 -5.95 8.41 -8.68
C VAL A 56 -6.24 8.79 -10.13
N TYR A 57 -5.99 7.88 -11.07
CA TYR A 57 -6.19 8.18 -12.48
C TYR A 57 -7.68 8.28 -12.85
N THR A 58 -8.50 7.30 -12.46
CA THR A 58 -9.89 7.22 -12.92
C THR A 58 -10.81 8.17 -12.17
N SER A 59 -10.71 8.24 -10.83
CA SER A 59 -11.63 9.03 -10.01
C SER A 59 -11.19 10.48 -9.88
N TRP A 60 -9.92 10.71 -9.57
CA TRP A 60 -9.43 12.07 -9.28
C TRP A 60 -9.08 12.82 -10.57
N TYR A 61 -8.27 12.21 -11.45
CA TYR A 61 -7.80 12.89 -12.66
C TYR A 61 -8.78 12.84 -13.84
N TRP A 62 -9.55 11.78 -14.05
CA TRP A 62 -10.45 11.70 -15.20
C TRP A 62 -11.86 12.19 -14.90
N TRP A 63 -12.42 11.83 -13.74
CA TRP A 63 -13.81 12.16 -13.39
C TRP A 63 -13.99 13.50 -12.67
N SER A 64 -13.05 13.91 -11.81
CA SER A 64 -13.20 15.06 -10.90
C SER A 64 -12.22 16.22 -11.19
N ASN A 65 -11.63 16.25 -12.39
CA ASN A 65 -10.69 17.29 -12.84
C ASN A 65 -11.42 18.55 -13.30
#